data_AF-F2ARR4-F1
#
_entry.id   AF-F2ARR4-F1
#
_cell.length_a   1.000
_cell.length_b   1.000
_cell.length_c   1.000
_cell.angle_alpha   90.00
_cell.angle_beta   90.00
_cell.angle_gamma   90.00
#
_symmetry.space_group_name_H-M   'P 1'
#
loop_
_entity.id
_entity.type
_entity.pdbx_description
1 polymer ?
#
loop_
_entity_poly.entity_id
_entity_poly.type
_entity_poly.pdbx_seq_one_letter_code
_entity_poly.pdbx_strand_id
1 'polypeptide(L)'
;MTEESPAIAPMKTKAKVPLAPVRTPVILSVWTWFWVALLAACIPMLVIYFSRMWRLDHYQYFPFAIGAVVWLAWSRSDRYFYAPSRISSLLLIAVGVLAMIGSWSLRSPWMMSIAFVCYAAACLGVMRGQHDKNLLILALPLLLLIRLPLGYDQLLVIQLQHLTTMMSSLLLDVLSIPHAVTRNVIELPSRELFVAEACSGIQSVFTMAFLSTLIVAINRRKLWLAPFYLIIALILAAGGNVLRVSMVAVADQWMSLDLASGWAHDILGYTTLAISAFFLWSFDGMIMTLMHVTGTTSDEQPDNPVLHLWNWFVDDGQNVDAVGEYYRSNQPVSDPKELGFQLQLARLLGRLQAKPIAAAMAVLAVVLLSVSSTSAMKVSAVGVEEGAQGMFVDGLIFEPPIQFIASGNNGFDLNKHQQARDGDNPILGQNADVWTFDSVVNGVPVRGQFVLSQTYAEWHELCLCYENQDWRLLNRILESTDASESEGTVSGFQPFAYALFGSDSDARGHLWYSAITPTGKFVYPPERPGQLGNRLAEAADGLDEVIEPMMMLQLWVVAPQKLEASTIDRIDEMFDGLRQKIATAVMAANGGSAIGSGDQAEANLEVSQ
;
A
#
# COMPACT_ATOMS: atom_id res chain seq x y z
N MET A 1 83.19 -29.63 -24.69
CA MET A 1 83.09 -28.87 -23.43
C MET A 1 81.64 -28.47 -23.28
N THR A 2 80.93 -29.23 -22.45
CA THR A 2 79.51 -29.13 -22.14
C THR A 2 79.31 -28.11 -21.02
N GLU A 3 78.51 -27.07 -21.28
CA GLU A 3 78.02 -26.16 -20.23
C GLU A 3 76.91 -26.84 -19.43
N GLU A 4 76.99 -26.68 -18.11
CA GLU A 4 76.07 -27.22 -17.11
C GLU A 4 74.73 -26.45 -17.14
N SER A 5 73.63 -27.19 -17.24
CA SER A 5 72.28 -26.70 -16.99
C SER A 5 71.92 -26.98 -15.52
N PRO A 6 71.44 -25.99 -14.74
CA PRO A 6 71.08 -26.23 -13.35
C PRO A 6 69.75 -26.99 -13.27
N ALA A 7 69.77 -28.09 -12.51
CA ALA A 7 68.63 -28.96 -12.27
C ALA A 7 67.48 -28.20 -11.57
N ILE A 8 66.33 -28.10 -12.25
CA ILE A 8 65.06 -27.66 -11.67
C ILE A 8 64.56 -28.79 -10.76
N ALA A 9 64.55 -28.56 -9.45
CA ALA A 9 63.99 -29.48 -8.48
C ALA A 9 62.47 -29.65 -8.71
N PRO A 10 61.92 -30.88 -8.68
CA PRO A 10 60.47 -31.07 -8.81
C PRO A 10 59.77 -30.55 -7.57
N MET A 11 59.11 -29.40 -7.71
CA MET A 11 58.24 -28.80 -6.69
C MET A 11 57.04 -29.74 -6.47
N LYS A 12 57.14 -30.63 -5.47
CA LYS A 12 56.02 -31.47 -5.02
C LYS A 12 54.98 -30.60 -4.28
N THR A 13 54.18 -29.85 -5.01
CA THR A 13 52.93 -29.32 -4.48
C THR A 13 51.94 -30.47 -4.36
N LYS A 14 51.84 -31.06 -3.16
CA LYS A 14 50.70 -31.92 -2.83
C LYS A 14 49.44 -31.05 -2.94
N ALA A 15 48.72 -31.17 -4.05
CA ALA A 15 47.39 -30.62 -4.20
C ALA A 15 46.55 -31.14 -3.03
N LYS A 16 46.22 -30.25 -2.10
CA LYS A 16 45.35 -30.54 -0.97
C LYS A 16 43.95 -30.72 -1.57
N VAL A 17 43.58 -31.95 -1.90
CA VAL A 17 42.23 -32.27 -2.38
C VAL A 17 41.25 -31.68 -1.35
N PRO A 18 40.46 -30.66 -1.70
CA PRO A 18 39.52 -30.10 -0.75
C PRO A 18 38.54 -31.22 -0.40
N LEU A 19 38.55 -31.66 0.87
CA LEU A 19 37.54 -32.59 1.36
C LEU A 19 36.18 -31.94 1.05
N ALA A 20 35.42 -32.53 0.13
CA ALA A 20 34.05 -32.13 -0.10
C ALA A 20 33.33 -32.19 1.26
N PRO A 21 32.73 -31.08 1.74
CA PRO A 21 32.04 -31.11 3.02
C PRO A 21 30.95 -32.18 2.93
N VAL A 22 30.89 -33.08 3.92
CA VAL A 22 29.85 -34.11 4.00
C VAL A 22 28.50 -33.38 4.04
N ARG A 23 27.78 -33.37 2.92
CA ARG A 23 26.51 -32.65 2.78
C ARG A 23 25.42 -33.54 3.35
N THR A 24 24.79 -33.10 4.45
CA THR A 24 23.58 -33.75 4.93
C THR A 24 22.48 -33.59 3.89
N PRO A 25 21.69 -34.63 3.59
CA PRO A 25 20.57 -34.50 2.66
C PRO A 25 19.56 -33.49 3.22
N VAL A 26 18.97 -32.68 2.34
CA VAL A 26 18.15 -31.50 2.66
C VAL A 26 17.03 -31.82 3.66
N ILE A 27 16.37 -32.96 3.48
CA ILE A 27 15.25 -33.46 4.32
C ILE A 27 15.68 -33.76 5.76
N LEU A 28 16.94 -34.15 5.97
CA LEU A 28 17.50 -34.45 7.29
C LEU A 28 18.16 -33.23 7.95
N SER A 29 18.22 -32.08 7.26
CA SER A 29 18.81 -30.86 7.81
C SER A 29 17.81 -30.12 8.71
N VAL A 30 18.17 -29.93 9.97
CA VAL A 30 17.42 -29.12 10.96
C VAL A 30 17.13 -27.72 10.43
N TRP A 31 18.06 -27.14 9.68
CA TRP A 31 17.93 -25.79 9.14
C TRP A 31 16.86 -25.68 8.06
N THR A 32 16.66 -26.73 7.26
CA THR A 32 15.56 -26.77 6.29
C THR A 32 14.23 -26.65 7.01
N TRP A 33 14.03 -27.46 8.06
CA TRP A 33 12.81 -27.43 8.87
C TRP A 33 12.66 -26.13 9.67
N PHE A 34 13.75 -25.51 10.11
CA PHE A 34 13.71 -24.17 10.71
C PHE A 34 13.13 -23.12 9.75
N TRP A 35 13.67 -23.02 8.52
CA TRP A 35 13.18 -22.05 7.55
C TRP A 35 11.76 -22.37 7.08
N VAL A 36 11.44 -23.64 6.87
CA VAL A 36 10.08 -24.09 6.52
C VAL A 36 9.11 -23.73 7.63
N ALA A 37 9.44 -24.00 8.89
CA ALA A 37 8.59 -23.68 10.04
C ALA A 37 8.28 -22.18 10.13
N LEU A 38 9.32 -21.37 9.98
CA LEU A 38 9.25 -19.92 10.14
C LEU A 38 8.51 -19.25 8.97
N LEU A 39 8.66 -19.73 7.73
CA LEU A 39 7.86 -19.28 6.59
C LEU A 39 6.43 -19.82 6.64
N ALA A 40 6.23 -21.07 7.06
CA ALA A 40 4.90 -21.69 7.18
C ALA A 40 4.05 -21.01 8.26
N ALA A 41 4.67 -20.59 9.36
CA ALA A 41 4.00 -19.85 10.43
C ALA A 41 3.35 -18.55 9.93
N CYS A 42 3.86 -17.93 8.86
CA CYS A 42 3.27 -16.73 8.28
C CYS A 42 2.02 -17.01 7.42
N ILE A 43 1.86 -18.24 6.90
CA ILE A 43 0.84 -18.57 5.89
C ILE A 43 -0.58 -18.18 6.31
N PRO A 44 -1.09 -18.51 7.52
CA PRO A 44 -2.49 -18.23 7.85
C PRO A 44 -2.86 -16.74 7.75
N MET A 45 -1.99 -15.85 8.24
CA MET A 45 -2.18 -14.40 8.13
C MET A 45 -1.88 -13.88 6.72
N LEU A 46 -0.89 -14.44 6.02
CA LEU A 46 -0.59 -14.08 4.63
C LEU A 46 -1.72 -14.42 3.68
N VAL A 47 -2.48 -15.49 3.91
CA VAL A 47 -3.66 -15.83 3.08
C VAL A 47 -4.69 -14.70 3.16
N ILE A 48 -4.96 -14.19 4.37
CA ILE A 48 -5.85 -13.03 4.57
C ILE A 48 -5.26 -11.77 3.91
N TYR A 49 -3.96 -11.55 4.07
CA TYR A 49 -3.28 -10.40 3.47
C TYR A 49 -3.36 -10.43 1.93
N PHE A 50 -3.01 -11.57 1.31
CA PHE A 50 -3.02 -11.72 -0.14
C PHE A 50 -4.43 -11.77 -0.72
N SER A 51 -5.42 -12.29 0.00
CA SER A 51 -6.82 -12.22 -0.45
C SER A 51 -7.31 -10.77 -0.47
N ARG A 52 -6.96 -9.97 0.54
CA ARG A 52 -7.22 -8.52 0.58
C ARG A 52 -6.47 -7.79 -0.54
N MET A 53 -5.20 -8.14 -0.76
CA MET A 53 -4.37 -7.56 -1.81
C MET A 53 -4.86 -7.89 -3.22
N TRP A 54 -5.50 -9.04 -3.44
CA TRP A 54 -6.06 -9.44 -4.73
C TRP A 54 -7.18 -8.52 -5.22
N ARG A 55 -7.94 -7.92 -4.29
CA ARG A 55 -8.99 -6.95 -4.59
C ARG A 55 -8.46 -5.61 -5.10
N LEU A 56 -7.15 -5.37 -4.99
CA LEU A 56 -6.49 -4.16 -5.47
C LEU A 56 -5.85 -4.43 -6.82
N ASP A 57 -6.42 -3.87 -7.88
CA ASP A 57 -5.95 -4.12 -9.25
C ASP A 57 -4.46 -3.80 -9.44
N HIS A 58 -3.98 -2.74 -8.81
CA HIS A 58 -2.59 -2.31 -8.90
C HIS A 58 -1.59 -3.23 -8.17
N TYR A 59 -2.05 -4.13 -7.30
CA TYR A 59 -1.20 -5.09 -6.59
C TYR A 59 -1.26 -6.53 -7.14
N GLN A 60 -2.07 -6.80 -8.18
CA GLN A 60 -2.24 -8.14 -8.75
C GLN A 60 -0.95 -8.75 -9.36
N TYR A 61 0.16 -8.01 -9.44
CA TYR A 61 1.47 -8.53 -9.85
C TYR A 61 2.12 -9.45 -8.78
N PHE A 62 1.65 -9.44 -7.54
CA PHE A 62 2.28 -10.15 -6.42
C PHE A 62 2.52 -11.66 -6.63
N PRO A 63 1.63 -12.45 -7.28
CA PRO A 63 1.88 -13.87 -7.51
C PRO A 63 3.04 -14.09 -8.46
N PHE A 64 3.19 -13.22 -9.46
CA PHE A 64 4.31 -13.22 -10.39
C PHE A 64 5.62 -12.88 -9.67
N ALA A 65 5.58 -11.94 -8.72
CA ALA A 65 6.75 -11.62 -7.91
C ALA A 65 7.21 -12.81 -7.05
N ILE A 66 6.30 -13.48 -6.35
CA ILE A 66 6.60 -14.69 -5.57
C ILE A 66 7.13 -15.79 -6.50
N GLY A 67 6.44 -16.07 -7.61
CA GLY A 67 6.82 -17.09 -8.58
C GLY A 67 8.20 -16.85 -9.19
N ALA A 68 8.49 -15.61 -9.58
CA ALA A 68 9.79 -15.22 -10.14
C ALA A 68 10.93 -15.41 -9.12
N VAL A 69 10.72 -15.02 -7.86
CA VAL A 69 11.73 -15.19 -6.81
C VAL A 69 11.95 -16.66 -6.47
N VAL A 70 10.89 -17.46 -6.40
CA VAL A 70 11.00 -18.92 -6.20
C VAL A 70 11.75 -19.57 -7.36
N TRP A 71 11.42 -19.21 -8.60
CA TRP A 71 12.11 -19.72 -9.79
C TRP A 71 13.59 -19.31 -9.84
N LEU A 72 13.92 -18.06 -9.50
CA LEU A 72 15.29 -17.57 -9.43
C LEU A 72 16.07 -18.24 -8.29
N ALA A 73 15.46 -18.41 -7.12
CA ALA A 73 16.06 -19.12 -6.00
C ALA A 73 16.32 -20.59 -6.36
N TRP A 74 15.38 -21.25 -7.04
CA TRP A 74 15.53 -22.63 -7.48
C TRP A 74 16.62 -22.83 -8.53
N SER A 75 16.70 -21.91 -9.50
CA SER A 75 17.66 -21.98 -10.61
C SER A 75 19.09 -21.63 -10.18
N ARG A 76 19.25 -20.74 -9.20
CA ARG A 76 20.59 -20.25 -8.78
C ARG A 76 21.14 -20.92 -7.54
N SER A 77 20.30 -21.41 -6.64
CA SER A 77 20.77 -21.95 -5.38
C SER A 77 21.39 -23.34 -5.53
N ASP A 78 22.27 -23.67 -4.60
CA ASP A 78 22.80 -25.03 -4.39
C ASP A 78 21.77 -26.01 -3.79
N ARG A 79 20.52 -25.56 -3.57
CA ARG A 79 19.40 -26.30 -2.97
C ARG A 79 19.62 -26.72 -1.52
N TYR A 80 20.58 -26.13 -0.82
CA TYR A 80 20.82 -26.37 0.60
C TYR A 80 20.45 -25.15 1.44
N PHE A 81 19.80 -25.41 2.57
CA PHE A 81 19.51 -24.40 3.58
C PHE A 81 20.55 -24.46 4.69
N TYR A 82 21.30 -23.37 4.87
CA TYR A 82 22.32 -23.26 5.90
C TYR A 82 21.78 -22.56 7.15
N ALA A 83 22.58 -22.60 8.22
CA ALA A 83 22.30 -21.88 9.45
C ALA A 83 22.44 -20.36 9.24
N PRO A 84 21.65 -19.51 9.94
CA PRO A 84 21.80 -18.06 9.90
C PRO A 84 23.08 -17.64 10.62
N SER A 85 24.23 -17.78 9.96
CA SER A 85 25.55 -17.48 10.53
C SER A 85 25.99 -16.02 10.31
N ARG A 86 25.21 -15.24 9.56
CA ARG A 86 25.50 -13.82 9.26
C ARG A 86 24.68 -12.92 10.16
N ILE A 87 25.30 -11.83 10.61
CA ILE A 87 24.65 -10.81 11.44
C ILE A 87 23.45 -10.21 10.71
N SER A 88 23.54 -9.96 9.41
CA SER A 88 22.42 -9.45 8.61
C SER A 88 21.21 -10.40 8.61
N SER A 89 21.43 -11.70 8.47
CA SER A 89 20.36 -12.70 8.54
C SER A 89 19.75 -12.80 9.93
N LEU A 90 20.57 -12.71 10.99
CA LEU A 90 20.07 -12.68 12.37
C LEU A 90 19.25 -11.41 12.66
N LEU A 91 19.69 -10.25 12.17
CA LEU A 91 18.97 -8.99 12.31
C LEU A 91 17.62 -9.04 11.58
N LEU A 92 17.60 -9.57 10.35
CA LEU A 92 16.35 -9.77 9.60
C LEU A 92 15.40 -10.74 10.31
N ILE A 93 15.91 -11.84 10.87
CA ILE A 93 15.09 -12.75 11.70
C ILE A 93 14.54 -12.01 12.92
N ALA A 94 15.36 -11.23 13.63
CA ALA A 94 14.92 -10.48 14.81
C ALA A 94 13.81 -9.47 14.48
N VAL A 95 14.00 -8.68 13.41
CA VAL A 95 12.97 -7.75 12.91
C VAL A 95 11.71 -8.51 12.51
N GLY A 96 11.84 -9.65 11.82
CA GLY A 96 10.70 -10.47 11.44
C GLY A 96 9.96 -11.06 12.65
N VAL A 97 10.66 -11.47 13.71
CA VAL A 97 10.04 -11.93 14.96
C VAL A 97 9.26 -10.80 15.65
N LEU A 98 9.83 -9.60 15.72
CA LEU A 98 9.12 -8.43 16.27
C LEU A 98 7.86 -8.11 15.45
N ALA A 99 7.96 -8.14 14.12
CA ALA A 99 6.84 -7.92 13.22
C ALA A 99 5.77 -9.03 13.34
N MET A 100 6.17 -10.29 13.53
CA MET A 100 5.25 -11.42 13.72
C MET A 100 4.52 -11.33 15.07
N ILE A 101 5.22 -10.99 16.16
CA ILE A 101 4.61 -10.74 17.47
C ILE A 101 3.62 -9.59 17.37
N GLY A 102 4.02 -8.47 16.76
CA GLY A 102 3.15 -7.33 16.57
C GLY A 102 1.94 -7.64 15.68
N SER A 103 2.09 -8.50 14.65
CA SER A 103 0.97 -9.00 13.86
C SER A 103 -0.06 -9.73 14.72
N TRP A 104 0.38 -10.56 15.68
CA TRP A 104 -0.53 -11.26 16.58
C TRP A 104 -1.16 -10.35 17.62
N SER A 105 -0.40 -9.39 18.17
CA SER A 105 -0.88 -8.45 19.19
C SER A 105 -1.86 -7.43 18.62
N LEU A 106 -1.53 -6.83 17.48
CA LEU A 106 -2.34 -5.81 16.79
C LEU A 106 -3.34 -6.41 15.79
N ARG A 107 -3.39 -7.75 15.68
CA ARG A 107 -4.23 -8.49 14.73
C ARG A 107 -4.08 -7.98 13.29
N SER A 108 -2.87 -7.58 12.90
CA SER A 108 -2.60 -6.91 11.63
C SER A 108 -1.92 -7.84 10.63
N PRO A 109 -2.57 -8.23 9.52
CA PRO A 109 -1.95 -9.02 8.46
C PRO A 109 -0.78 -8.31 7.76
N TRP A 110 -0.78 -6.96 7.74
CA TRP A 110 0.30 -6.16 7.15
C TRP A 110 1.63 -6.31 7.89
N MET A 111 1.60 -6.44 9.22
CA MET A 111 2.82 -6.73 9.98
C MET A 111 3.36 -8.14 9.69
N MET A 112 2.48 -9.10 9.36
CA MET A 112 2.91 -10.43 8.94
C MET A 112 3.60 -10.39 7.57
N SER A 113 3.19 -9.54 6.64
CA SER A 113 3.87 -9.41 5.34
C SER A 113 5.31 -8.90 5.51
N ILE A 114 5.55 -7.98 6.45
CA ILE A 114 6.90 -7.55 6.84
C ILE A 114 7.70 -8.73 7.39
N ALA A 115 7.12 -9.49 8.33
CA ALA A 115 7.77 -10.67 8.90
C ALA A 115 8.18 -11.66 7.80
N PHE A 116 7.25 -11.97 6.88
CA PHE A 116 7.49 -12.86 5.75
C PHE A 116 8.64 -12.40 4.86
N VAL A 117 8.65 -11.12 4.46
CA VAL A 117 9.71 -10.61 3.58
C VAL A 117 11.07 -10.61 4.30
N CYS A 118 11.11 -10.25 5.58
CA CYS A 118 12.34 -10.35 6.38
C CYS A 118 12.84 -11.80 6.49
N TYR A 119 11.95 -12.75 6.72
CA TYR A 119 12.24 -14.18 6.81
C TYR A 119 12.72 -14.75 5.47
N ALA A 120 12.05 -14.41 4.37
CA ALA A 120 12.45 -14.80 3.03
C ALA A 120 13.81 -14.20 2.67
N ALA A 121 14.04 -12.91 2.96
CA ALA A 121 15.32 -12.25 2.76
C ALA A 121 16.46 -12.88 3.58
N ALA A 122 16.19 -13.23 4.84
CA ALA A 122 17.15 -13.92 5.69
C ALA A 122 17.49 -15.31 5.16
N CYS A 123 16.49 -16.07 4.71
CA CYS A 123 16.65 -17.38 4.08
C CYS A 123 17.51 -17.28 2.80
N LEU A 124 17.12 -16.41 1.87
CA LEU A 124 17.84 -16.14 0.61
C LEU A 124 19.27 -15.63 0.85
N GLY A 125 19.49 -14.85 1.90
CA GLY A 125 20.83 -14.36 2.28
C GLY A 125 21.78 -15.45 2.79
N VAL A 126 21.23 -16.57 3.26
CA VAL A 126 21.97 -17.72 3.78
C VAL A 126 22.19 -18.80 2.73
N MET A 127 21.27 -18.93 1.77
CA MET A 127 21.45 -19.75 0.58
C MET A 127 22.65 -19.27 -0.25
N ARG A 128 23.30 -20.20 -0.95
CA ARG A 128 24.47 -19.92 -1.81
C ARG A 128 24.20 -20.42 -3.21
N GLY A 129 24.74 -19.73 -4.20
CA GLY A 129 24.68 -20.17 -5.60
C GLY A 129 26.02 -20.67 -6.10
N GLN A 130 26.03 -21.26 -7.29
CA GLN A 130 27.28 -21.69 -7.95
C GLN A 130 28.24 -20.52 -8.19
N HIS A 131 27.69 -19.35 -8.49
CA HIS A 131 28.42 -18.12 -8.79
C HIS A 131 28.15 -17.01 -7.76
N ASP A 132 27.15 -17.18 -6.88
CA ASP A 132 26.69 -16.15 -5.95
C ASP A 132 27.05 -16.48 -4.51
N LYS A 133 27.73 -15.55 -3.81
CA LYS A 133 28.06 -15.67 -2.38
C LYS A 133 26.81 -15.67 -1.50
N ASN A 134 25.71 -15.05 -1.94
CA ASN A 134 24.38 -15.09 -1.35
C ASN A 134 23.31 -14.72 -2.39
N LEU A 135 22.05 -15.08 -2.13
CA LEU A 135 20.93 -14.74 -3.00
C LEU A 135 20.05 -13.61 -2.43
N LEU A 136 20.60 -12.77 -1.55
CA LEU A 136 19.84 -11.69 -0.89
C LEU A 136 19.21 -10.72 -1.89
N ILE A 137 19.85 -10.48 -3.03
CA ILE A 137 19.32 -9.61 -4.09
C ILE A 137 17.94 -10.08 -4.61
N LEU A 138 17.64 -11.38 -4.52
CA LEU A 138 16.34 -11.94 -4.89
C LEU A 138 15.20 -11.53 -3.93
N ALA A 139 15.52 -10.96 -2.77
CA ALA A 139 14.52 -10.41 -1.87
C ALA A 139 13.99 -9.05 -2.33
N LEU A 140 14.64 -8.37 -3.30
CA LEU A 140 14.25 -7.04 -3.76
C LEU A 140 12.83 -7.01 -4.35
N PRO A 141 12.41 -7.92 -5.25
CA PRO A 141 11.02 -7.97 -5.71
C PRO A 141 10.03 -8.31 -4.58
N LEU A 142 10.46 -9.06 -3.56
CA LEU A 142 9.60 -9.37 -2.41
C LEU A 142 9.30 -8.15 -1.54
N LEU A 143 10.15 -7.12 -1.53
CA LEU A 143 9.87 -5.88 -0.79
C LEU A 143 8.62 -5.18 -1.32
N LEU A 144 8.30 -5.33 -2.61
CA LEU A 144 7.08 -4.80 -3.22
C LEU A 144 5.82 -5.59 -2.85
N LEU A 145 5.95 -6.67 -2.08
CA LEU A 145 4.81 -7.34 -1.45
C LEU A 145 4.32 -6.58 -0.21
N ILE A 146 5.13 -5.70 0.37
CA ILE A 146 4.73 -4.88 1.50
C ILE A 146 4.03 -3.65 0.94
N ARG A 147 2.71 -3.58 1.10
CA ARG A 147 1.92 -2.39 0.77
C ARG A 147 2.49 -1.16 1.48
N LEU A 148 2.55 -0.03 0.78
CA LEU A 148 2.96 1.24 1.41
C LEU A 148 2.02 1.55 2.59
N PRO A 149 2.56 1.94 3.76
CA PRO A 149 1.74 2.26 4.92
C PRO A 149 0.86 3.49 4.65
N LEU A 150 -0.18 3.68 5.47
CA LEU A 150 -0.95 4.93 5.57
C LEU A 150 -1.68 5.41 4.30
N GLY A 151 -1.94 4.53 3.33
CA GLY A 151 -2.63 4.93 2.10
C GLY A 151 -1.78 5.81 1.18
N TYR A 152 -0.45 5.87 1.38
CA TYR A 152 0.45 6.63 0.49
C TYR A 152 0.42 6.13 -0.95
N ASP A 153 -0.01 4.89 -1.18
CA ASP A 153 -0.32 4.39 -2.51
C ASP A 153 -1.41 5.24 -3.19
N GLN A 154 -2.49 5.57 -2.49
CA GLN A 154 -3.56 6.44 -3.00
C GLN A 154 -3.09 7.88 -3.24
N LEU A 155 -2.24 8.43 -2.37
CA LEU A 155 -1.68 9.77 -2.60
C LEU A 155 -0.77 9.80 -3.83
N LEU A 156 0.09 8.80 -3.99
CA LEU A 156 0.94 8.66 -5.17
C LEU A 156 0.09 8.54 -6.44
N VAL A 157 -1.00 7.77 -6.37
CA VAL A 157 -1.98 7.63 -7.46
C VAL A 157 -2.53 8.97 -7.90
N ILE A 158 -3.04 9.78 -6.96
CA ILE A 158 -3.66 11.07 -7.27
C ILE A 158 -2.65 12.01 -7.92
N GLN A 159 -1.43 12.06 -7.39
CA GLN A 159 -0.35 12.91 -7.94
C GLN A 159 0.06 12.50 -9.35
N LEU A 160 0.14 11.18 -9.62
CA LEU A 160 0.47 10.67 -10.94
C LEU A 160 -0.66 10.88 -11.96
N GLN A 161 -1.92 10.85 -11.52
CA GLN A 161 -3.07 11.18 -12.37
C GLN A 161 -3.01 12.64 -12.81
N HIS A 162 -2.79 13.57 -11.87
CA HIS A 162 -2.66 14.99 -12.20
C HIS A 162 -1.52 15.24 -13.19
N LEU A 163 -0.34 14.66 -12.94
CA LEU A 163 0.79 14.75 -13.86
C LEU A 163 0.46 14.18 -15.25
N THR A 164 -0.22 13.03 -15.30
CA THR A 164 -0.63 12.41 -16.56
C THR A 164 -1.57 13.32 -17.34
N THR A 165 -2.59 13.88 -16.70
CA THR A 165 -3.57 14.77 -17.33
C THR A 165 -2.89 16.00 -17.93
N MET A 166 -2.03 16.66 -17.15
CA MET A 166 -1.27 17.84 -17.60
C MET A 166 -0.37 17.53 -18.81
N MET A 167 0.40 16.45 -18.74
CA MET A 167 1.32 16.07 -19.82
C MET A 167 0.57 15.57 -21.06
N SER A 168 -0.57 14.89 -20.88
CA SER A 168 -1.42 14.45 -21.98
C SER A 168 -2.06 15.64 -22.69
N SER A 169 -2.53 16.64 -21.93
CA SER A 169 -3.06 17.89 -22.47
C SER A 169 -2.03 18.61 -23.33
N LEU A 170 -0.80 18.77 -22.83
CA LEU A 170 0.29 19.37 -23.61
C LEU A 170 0.58 18.58 -24.90
N LEU A 171 0.55 17.25 -24.84
CA LEU A 171 0.75 16.41 -26.02
C LEU A 171 -0.42 16.56 -27.02
N LEU A 172 -1.66 16.70 -26.55
CA LEU A 172 -2.83 16.94 -27.39
C LEU A 172 -2.81 18.33 -28.04
N ASP A 173 -2.32 19.35 -27.34
CA ASP A 173 -2.09 20.68 -27.91
C ASP A 173 -1.08 20.63 -29.07
N VAL A 174 0.03 19.92 -28.87
CA VAL A 174 1.04 19.69 -29.92
C VAL A 174 0.45 18.97 -31.13
N LEU A 175 -0.49 18.04 -30.90
CA LEU A 175 -1.21 17.31 -31.95
C LEU A 175 -2.40 18.10 -32.52
N SER A 176 -2.64 19.33 -32.05
CA SER A 176 -3.76 20.19 -32.48
C SER A 176 -5.13 19.56 -32.28
N ILE A 177 -5.31 18.82 -31.17
CA ILE A 177 -6.59 18.23 -30.79
C ILE A 177 -7.31 19.17 -29.82
N PRO A 178 -8.51 19.68 -30.17
CA PRO A 178 -9.27 20.55 -29.29
C PRO A 178 -9.74 19.76 -28.07
N HIS A 179 -9.40 20.24 -26.88
CA HIS A 179 -9.80 19.62 -25.62
C HIS A 179 -9.88 20.68 -24.51
N ALA A 180 -10.63 20.38 -23.46
CA ALA A 180 -10.61 21.12 -22.21
C ALA A 180 -10.19 20.18 -21.07
N VAL A 181 -9.57 20.73 -20.03
CA VAL A 181 -9.15 19.95 -18.85
C VAL A 181 -9.91 20.44 -17.64
N THR A 182 -10.64 19.53 -17.01
CA THR A 182 -11.33 19.76 -15.75
C THR A 182 -10.82 18.74 -14.74
N ARG A 183 -9.92 19.17 -13.84
CA ARG A 183 -9.25 18.29 -12.86
C ARG A 183 -8.48 17.14 -13.55
N ASN A 184 -8.93 15.90 -13.38
CA ASN A 184 -8.35 14.69 -13.99
C ASN A 184 -9.18 14.17 -15.18
N VAL A 185 -10.05 15.02 -15.74
CA VAL A 185 -10.89 14.70 -16.89
C VAL A 185 -10.44 15.53 -18.08
N ILE A 186 -10.23 14.86 -19.21
CA ILE A 186 -9.97 15.51 -20.50
C ILE A 186 -11.28 15.48 -21.28
N GLU A 187 -11.88 16.65 -21.45
CA GLU A 187 -13.13 16.84 -22.19
C GLU A 187 -12.81 17.02 -23.67
N LEU A 188 -13.28 16.08 -24.49
CA LEU A 188 -13.25 16.15 -25.94
C LEU A 188 -14.63 16.61 -26.46
N PRO A 189 -14.73 17.13 -27.70
CA PRO A 189 -16.02 17.53 -28.28
C PRO A 189 -17.06 16.39 -28.35
N SER A 190 -16.58 15.15 -28.43
CA SER A 190 -17.35 13.92 -28.55
C SER A 190 -17.73 13.29 -27.20
N ARG A 191 -16.89 13.45 -26.16
CA ARG A 191 -17.01 12.74 -24.87
C ARG A 191 -16.03 13.24 -23.81
N GLU A 192 -16.23 12.78 -22.58
CA GLU A 192 -15.31 12.99 -21.46
C GLU A 192 -14.40 11.76 -21.28
N LEU A 193 -13.09 11.99 -21.14
CA LEU A 193 -12.10 10.96 -20.83
C LEU A 193 -11.64 11.09 -19.38
N PHE A 194 -12.07 10.14 -18.55
CA PHE A 194 -11.64 10.03 -17.16
C PHE A 194 -10.25 9.38 -17.09
N VAL A 195 -9.20 10.17 -16.81
CA VAL A 195 -7.81 9.65 -16.77
C VAL A 195 -7.62 8.61 -15.65
N ALA A 196 -8.42 8.69 -14.59
CA ALA A 196 -8.40 7.78 -13.44
C ALA A 196 -9.12 6.44 -13.68
N GLU A 197 -10.38 6.46 -14.15
CA GLU A 197 -11.20 5.27 -14.40
C GLU A 197 -10.82 4.56 -15.70
N ALA A 198 -10.60 5.34 -16.77
CA ALA A 198 -10.51 4.81 -18.11
C ALA A 198 -9.07 4.47 -18.51
N CYS A 199 -8.10 4.50 -17.61
CA CYS A 199 -6.73 4.12 -17.88
C CYS A 199 -6.14 3.56 -16.60
N SER A 200 -5.88 2.25 -16.56
CA SER A 200 -5.22 1.55 -15.44
C SER A 200 -3.77 2.02 -15.14
N GLY A 201 -3.44 3.30 -15.35
CA GLY A 201 -2.12 3.91 -15.28
C GLY A 201 -1.35 3.59 -14.00
N ILE A 202 -2.07 3.46 -12.89
CA ILE A 202 -1.54 3.08 -11.58
C ILE A 202 -0.99 1.65 -11.60
N GLN A 203 -1.75 0.72 -12.16
CA GLN A 203 -1.34 -0.69 -12.28
C GLN A 203 -0.03 -0.79 -13.05
N SER A 204 0.15 0.02 -14.10
CA SER A 204 1.41 0.10 -14.84
C SER A 204 2.57 0.63 -14.00
N VAL A 205 2.38 1.57 -13.07
CA VAL A 205 3.44 2.08 -12.18
C VAL A 205 3.97 0.99 -11.26
N PHE A 206 3.07 0.30 -10.57
CA PHE A 206 3.44 -0.80 -9.67
C PHE A 206 4.04 -1.99 -10.44
N THR A 207 3.47 -2.31 -11.61
CA THR A 207 4.01 -3.36 -12.48
C THR A 207 5.40 -3.01 -13.00
N MET A 208 5.65 -1.75 -13.38
CA MET A 208 6.98 -1.28 -13.79
C MET A 208 7.99 -1.28 -12.64
N ALA A 209 7.57 -0.92 -11.43
CA ALA A 209 8.41 -1.06 -10.23
C ALA A 209 8.77 -2.52 -9.93
N PHE A 210 7.80 -3.44 -10.10
CA PHE A 210 8.06 -4.87 -10.03
C PHE A 210 9.07 -5.32 -11.10
N LEU A 211 8.85 -4.96 -12.36
CA LEU A 211 9.77 -5.33 -13.44
C LEU A 211 11.18 -4.76 -13.21
N SER A 212 11.32 -3.56 -12.66
CA SER A 212 12.63 -2.95 -12.42
C SER A 212 13.40 -3.66 -11.32
N THR A 213 12.74 -4.00 -10.21
CA THR A 213 13.35 -4.81 -9.13
C THR A 213 13.66 -6.23 -9.61
N LEU A 214 12.83 -6.80 -10.49
CA LEU A 214 13.08 -8.09 -11.11
C LEU A 214 14.30 -8.05 -12.03
N ILE A 215 14.46 -7.02 -12.87
CA ILE A 215 15.65 -6.85 -13.73
C ILE A 215 16.91 -6.74 -12.87
N VAL A 216 16.90 -5.95 -11.80
CA VAL A 216 18.02 -5.85 -10.85
C VAL A 216 18.37 -7.22 -10.26
N ALA A 217 17.37 -8.03 -9.88
CA ALA A 217 17.56 -9.36 -9.35
C ALA A 217 18.07 -10.37 -10.40
N ILE A 218 17.50 -10.36 -11.61
CA ILE A 218 17.90 -11.23 -12.73
C ILE A 218 19.32 -10.89 -13.17
N ASN A 219 19.65 -9.62 -13.34
CA ASN A 219 20.97 -9.20 -13.82
C ASN A 219 22.01 -9.07 -12.70
N ARG A 220 21.69 -9.47 -11.46
CA ARG A 220 22.60 -9.40 -10.31
C ARG A 220 23.20 -8.00 -10.09
N ARG A 221 22.43 -6.97 -10.42
CA ARG A 221 22.87 -5.58 -10.28
C ARG A 221 23.10 -5.27 -8.80
N LYS A 222 24.03 -4.35 -8.53
CA LYS A 222 24.28 -3.89 -7.16
C LYS A 222 23.03 -3.25 -6.57
N LEU A 223 22.78 -3.51 -5.28
CA LEU A 223 21.59 -3.02 -4.59
C LEU A 223 21.45 -1.49 -4.60
N TRP A 224 22.57 -0.75 -4.66
CA TRP A 224 22.57 0.71 -4.73
C TRP A 224 21.99 1.25 -6.05
N LEU A 225 21.94 0.44 -7.12
CA LEU A 225 21.29 0.80 -8.38
C LEU A 225 19.77 0.71 -8.29
N ALA A 226 19.21 -0.07 -7.35
CA ALA A 226 17.76 -0.30 -7.25
C ALA A 226 16.91 0.98 -7.19
N PRO A 227 17.28 2.03 -6.43
CA PRO A 227 16.55 3.30 -6.44
C PRO A 227 16.51 3.97 -7.83
N PHE A 228 17.60 3.92 -8.60
CA PHE A 228 17.64 4.47 -9.95
C PHE A 228 16.72 3.71 -10.91
N TYR A 229 16.69 2.38 -10.79
CA TYR A 229 15.77 1.50 -11.53
C TYR A 229 14.31 1.78 -11.18
N LEU A 230 14.00 2.06 -9.91
CA LEU A 230 12.65 2.46 -9.49
C LEU A 230 12.26 3.85 -10.03
N ILE A 231 13.18 4.82 -10.01
CA ILE A 231 12.92 6.17 -10.55
C ILE A 231 12.67 6.11 -12.05
N ILE A 232 13.50 5.41 -12.83
CA ILE A 232 13.28 5.30 -14.28
C ILE A 232 12.01 4.52 -14.58
N ALA A 233 11.67 3.48 -13.79
CA ALA A 233 10.42 2.76 -13.94
C ALA A 233 9.20 3.65 -13.72
N LEU A 234 9.24 4.54 -12.72
CA LEU A 234 8.20 5.53 -12.47
C LEU A 234 8.05 6.51 -13.64
N ILE A 235 9.17 7.04 -14.16
CA ILE A 235 9.17 7.95 -15.32
C ILE A 235 8.58 7.25 -16.56
N LEU A 236 9.00 6.02 -16.84
CA LEU A 236 8.53 5.24 -17.99
C LEU A 236 7.07 4.82 -17.85
N ALA A 237 6.59 4.56 -16.63
CA ALA A 237 5.19 4.27 -16.36
C ALA A 237 4.32 5.51 -16.57
N ALA A 238 4.74 6.67 -16.04
CA ALA A 238 4.04 7.94 -16.25
C ALA A 238 4.02 8.31 -17.74
N GLY A 239 5.16 8.23 -18.43
CA GLY A 239 5.25 8.48 -19.87
C GLY A 239 4.41 7.52 -20.71
N GLY A 240 4.40 6.23 -20.36
CA GLY A 240 3.54 5.23 -21.01
C GLY A 240 2.05 5.53 -20.81
N ASN A 241 1.66 6.03 -19.64
CA ASN A 241 0.28 6.43 -19.36
C ASN A 241 -0.11 7.68 -20.13
N VAL A 242 0.77 8.68 -20.23
CA VAL A 242 0.55 9.88 -21.07
C VAL A 242 0.35 9.49 -22.53
N LEU A 243 1.22 8.63 -23.07
CA LEU A 243 1.07 8.12 -24.43
C LEU A 243 -0.26 7.38 -24.63
N ARG A 244 -0.67 6.55 -23.66
CA ARG A 244 -1.95 5.84 -23.71
C ARG A 244 -3.14 6.80 -23.78
N VAL A 245 -3.23 7.75 -22.85
CA VAL A 245 -4.33 8.72 -22.77
C VAL A 245 -4.40 9.54 -24.05
N SER A 246 -3.27 10.06 -24.53
CA SER A 246 -3.22 10.81 -25.78
C SER A 246 -3.59 9.95 -27.00
N MET A 247 -3.18 8.67 -27.05
CA MET A 247 -3.59 7.77 -28.14
C MET A 247 -5.10 7.51 -28.17
N VAL A 248 -5.75 7.38 -27.00
CA VAL A 248 -7.21 7.24 -26.92
C VAL A 248 -7.90 8.48 -27.49
N ALA A 249 -7.45 9.67 -27.10
CA ALA A 249 -8.01 10.94 -27.58
C ALA A 249 -7.77 11.16 -29.09
N VAL A 250 -6.59 10.82 -29.60
CA VAL A 250 -6.27 10.90 -31.04
C VAL A 250 -7.15 9.94 -31.84
N ALA A 251 -7.29 8.70 -31.39
CA ALA A 251 -8.09 7.68 -32.07
C ALA A 251 -9.58 8.09 -32.12
N ASP A 252 -10.07 8.72 -31.06
CA ASP A 252 -11.43 9.25 -31.00
C ASP A 252 -11.65 10.39 -32.02
N GLN A 253 -10.75 11.38 -32.02
CA GLN A 253 -10.93 12.57 -32.85
C GLN A 253 -10.72 12.31 -34.35
N TRP A 254 -9.71 11.51 -34.71
CA TRP A 254 -9.34 11.32 -36.12
C TRP A 254 -9.99 10.10 -36.76
N MET A 255 -10.22 9.04 -35.99
CA MET A 255 -10.74 7.77 -36.51
C MET A 255 -12.16 7.47 -36.02
N SER A 256 -12.71 8.27 -35.11
CA SER A 256 -14.00 8.01 -34.44
C SER A 256 -14.06 6.59 -33.83
N LEU A 257 -12.91 6.10 -33.37
CA LEU A 257 -12.76 4.78 -32.76
C LEU A 257 -12.81 4.90 -31.23
N ASP A 258 -13.71 4.15 -30.61
CA ASP A 258 -13.75 4.04 -29.15
C ASP A 258 -12.67 3.06 -28.65
N LEU A 259 -11.51 3.60 -28.26
CA LEU A 259 -10.43 2.88 -27.55
C LEU A 259 -10.48 3.10 -26.03
N ALA A 260 -11.49 3.80 -25.50
CA ALA A 260 -11.59 4.07 -24.08
C ALA A 260 -12.23 2.91 -23.30
N SER A 261 -12.95 2.02 -23.98
CA SER A 261 -13.68 0.92 -23.35
C SER A 261 -13.44 -0.45 -24.02
N GLY A 262 -13.68 -1.52 -23.26
CA GLY A 262 -13.63 -2.90 -23.76
C GLY A 262 -12.23 -3.43 -24.08
N TRP A 263 -12.16 -4.49 -24.89
CA TRP A 263 -10.91 -5.22 -25.14
C TRP A 263 -9.84 -4.39 -25.87
N ALA A 264 -10.23 -3.42 -26.70
CA ALA A 264 -9.29 -2.52 -27.37
C ALA A 264 -8.52 -1.65 -26.37
N HIS A 265 -9.18 -1.23 -25.29
CA HIS A 265 -8.59 -0.48 -24.21
C HIS A 265 -7.52 -1.28 -23.45
N ASP A 266 -7.79 -2.56 -23.20
CA ASP A 266 -6.86 -3.48 -22.53
C ASP A 266 -5.61 -3.73 -23.38
N ILE A 267 -5.77 -3.98 -24.68
CA ILE A 267 -4.65 -4.15 -25.61
C ILE A 267 -3.76 -2.91 -25.62
N LEU A 268 -4.37 -1.73 -25.70
CA LEU A 268 -3.61 -0.47 -25.69
C LEU A 268 -2.81 -0.35 -24.39
N GLY A 269 -3.43 -0.67 -23.25
CA GLY A 269 -2.75 -0.71 -21.94
C GLY A 269 -1.57 -1.68 -21.88
N TYR A 270 -1.76 -2.92 -22.34
CA TYR A 270 -0.67 -3.90 -22.37
C TYR A 270 0.43 -3.52 -23.38
N THR A 271 0.07 -2.87 -24.48
CA THR A 271 1.03 -2.41 -25.50
C THR A 271 1.91 -1.30 -24.95
N THR A 272 1.33 -0.28 -24.31
CA THR A 272 2.12 0.81 -23.72
C THR A 272 2.97 0.31 -22.55
N LEU A 273 2.46 -0.62 -21.74
CA LEU A 273 3.25 -1.30 -20.70
C LEU A 273 4.42 -2.08 -21.30
N ALA A 274 4.22 -2.82 -22.39
CA ALA A 274 5.28 -3.57 -23.06
C ALA A 274 6.36 -2.65 -23.64
N ILE A 275 5.97 -1.50 -24.21
CA ILE A 275 6.90 -0.46 -24.69
C ILE A 275 7.70 0.11 -23.52
N SER A 276 7.04 0.47 -22.41
CA SER A 276 7.72 0.97 -21.20
C SER A 276 8.69 -0.08 -20.63
N ALA A 277 8.29 -1.35 -20.57
CA ALA A 277 9.16 -2.45 -20.13
C ALA A 277 10.37 -2.65 -21.07
N PHE A 278 10.18 -2.51 -22.38
CA PHE A 278 11.28 -2.55 -23.35
C PHE A 278 12.26 -1.40 -23.14
N PHE A 279 11.78 -0.17 -22.89
CA PHE A 279 12.66 0.95 -22.55
C PHE A 279 13.40 0.75 -21.22
N LEU A 280 12.74 0.14 -20.23
CA LEU A 280 13.39 -0.21 -18.96
C LEU A 280 14.51 -1.25 -19.17
N TRP A 281 14.31 -2.23 -20.05
CA TRP A 281 15.36 -3.16 -20.45
C TRP A 281 16.49 -2.46 -21.22
N SER A 282 16.15 -1.54 -22.12
CA SER A 282 17.14 -0.71 -22.84
C SER A 282 17.97 0.15 -21.87
N PHE A 283 17.35 0.68 -20.80
CA PHE A 283 18.03 1.39 -19.73
C PHE A 283 19.05 0.51 -19.00
N ASP A 284 18.74 -0.77 -18.74
CA ASP A 284 19.73 -1.71 -18.17
C ASP A 284 20.95 -1.86 -19.10
N GLY A 285 20.73 -1.98 -20.41
CA GLY A 285 21.82 -2.02 -21.41
C GLY A 285 22.63 -0.71 -21.47
N MET A 286 21.98 0.44 -21.33
CA MET A 286 22.65 1.74 -21.24
C MET A 286 23.51 1.84 -19.98
N ILE A 287 23.00 1.44 -18.82
CA ILE A 287 23.75 1.40 -17.57
C ILE A 287 24.97 0.48 -17.69
N MET A 288 24.84 -0.67 -18.35
CA MET A 288 25.99 -1.55 -18.64
C MET A 288 27.07 -0.88 -19.50
N THR A 289 26.65 -0.13 -20.51
CA THR A 289 27.59 0.55 -21.41
C THR A 289 28.31 1.69 -20.69
N LEU A 290 27.57 2.47 -19.90
CA LEU A 290 28.11 3.61 -19.14
C LEU A 290 28.98 3.15 -17.95
N MET A 291 28.55 2.09 -17.27
CA MET A 291 29.25 1.49 -16.12
C MET A 291 30.02 0.25 -16.57
N HIS A 292 30.96 0.42 -17.50
CA HIS A 292 31.92 -0.63 -17.81
C HIS A 292 33.12 -0.54 -16.87
N VAL A 293 33.64 -1.71 -16.46
CA VAL A 293 34.89 -1.79 -15.71
C VAL A 293 36.01 -1.30 -16.61
N THR A 294 36.72 -0.26 -16.19
CA THR A 294 37.85 0.30 -16.91
C THR A 294 39.12 -0.30 -16.34
N GLY A 295 39.91 -0.98 -17.17
CA GLY A 295 41.22 -1.52 -16.79
C GLY A 295 41.38 -2.97 -17.20
N THR A 296 42.25 -3.20 -18.19
CA THR A 296 42.79 -4.51 -18.50
C THR A 296 43.55 -5.04 -17.29
N THR A 297 43.25 -6.27 -16.91
CA THR A 297 43.91 -7.02 -15.86
C THR A 297 45.28 -7.51 -16.33
N SER A 298 46.17 -6.56 -16.54
CA SER A 298 47.59 -6.77 -16.74
C SER A 298 48.31 -6.01 -15.64
N ASP A 299 49.09 -6.72 -14.83
CA ASP A 299 49.90 -6.27 -13.69
C ASP A 299 50.88 -5.09 -13.97
N GLU A 300 50.76 -4.40 -15.10
CA GLU A 300 51.69 -3.36 -15.57
C GLU A 300 51.17 -1.92 -15.40
N GLN A 301 49.94 -1.70 -14.93
CA GLN A 301 49.41 -0.33 -14.75
C GLN A 301 49.58 0.15 -13.30
N PRO A 302 50.18 1.34 -13.06
CA PRO A 302 50.41 1.85 -11.71
C PRO A 302 49.09 2.02 -10.94
N ASP A 303 49.09 1.59 -9.67
CA ASP A 303 47.95 1.63 -8.73
C ASP A 303 47.27 3.01 -8.73
N ASN A 304 46.20 3.16 -9.50
CA ASN A 304 45.39 4.37 -9.51
C ASN A 304 44.21 4.19 -8.53
N PRO A 305 44.19 4.90 -7.38
CA PRO A 305 43.15 4.73 -6.37
C PRO A 305 41.76 5.12 -6.89
N VAL A 306 41.68 6.03 -7.88
CA VAL A 306 40.41 6.44 -8.50
C VAL A 306 39.84 5.31 -9.35
N LEU A 307 40.71 4.59 -10.05
CA LEU A 307 40.31 3.47 -10.92
C LEU A 307 39.87 2.26 -10.07
N HIS A 308 40.54 2.02 -8.94
CA HIS A 308 40.10 1.02 -7.95
C HIS A 308 38.75 1.38 -7.33
N LEU A 309 38.53 2.65 -6.98
CA LEU A 309 37.25 3.11 -6.46
C LEU A 309 36.13 2.99 -7.51
N TRP A 310 36.40 3.37 -8.77
CA TRP A 310 35.47 3.23 -9.89
C TRP A 310 35.11 1.76 -10.13
N ASN A 311 36.11 0.88 -10.23
CA ASN A 311 35.90 -0.55 -10.43
C ASN A 311 35.18 -1.16 -9.22
N TRP A 312 35.48 -0.76 -7.99
CA TRP A 312 34.71 -1.19 -6.82
C TRP A 312 33.25 -0.73 -6.88
N PHE A 313 32.98 0.44 -7.45
CA PHE A 313 31.62 0.98 -7.62
C PHE A 313 30.86 0.28 -8.75
N VAL A 314 31.53 -0.04 -9.84
CA VAL A 314 30.96 -0.56 -11.09
C VAL A 314 30.94 -2.09 -11.18
N ASP A 315 31.97 -2.78 -10.71
CA ASP A 315 32.12 -4.24 -10.85
C ASP A 315 31.01 -5.01 -10.14
N ASP A 316 30.02 -5.47 -10.88
CA ASP A 316 28.89 -6.28 -10.42
C ASP A 316 29.20 -7.79 -10.45
N GLY A 317 30.46 -8.16 -10.69
CA GLY A 317 30.93 -9.54 -10.72
C GLY A 317 30.56 -10.28 -12.02
N GLN A 318 29.99 -9.59 -13.02
CA GLN A 318 29.75 -10.15 -14.35
C GLN A 318 30.98 -10.04 -15.26
N ASN A 319 31.90 -9.11 -14.99
CA ASN A 319 33.17 -9.02 -15.69
C ASN A 319 34.14 -10.07 -15.13
N VAL A 320 34.15 -11.23 -15.77
CA VAL A 320 35.02 -12.35 -15.38
C VAL A 320 36.45 -12.03 -15.78
N ASP A 321 37.22 -11.48 -14.85
CA ASP A 321 38.68 -11.49 -14.93
C ASP A 321 39.18 -12.91 -14.64
N ALA A 322 39.18 -13.76 -15.68
CA ALA A 322 39.62 -15.15 -15.57
C ALA A 322 41.06 -15.28 -15.04
N VAL A 323 41.90 -14.26 -15.26
CA VAL A 323 43.30 -14.23 -14.81
C VAL A 323 43.37 -13.87 -13.32
N GLY A 324 42.69 -12.81 -12.88
CA GLY A 324 42.64 -12.42 -11.47
C GLY A 324 41.93 -13.44 -10.58
N GLU A 325 40.94 -14.17 -11.11
CA GLU A 325 40.27 -15.25 -10.38
C GLU A 325 41.20 -16.46 -10.18
N TYR A 326 42.02 -16.80 -11.18
CA TYR A 326 43.09 -17.81 -11.05
C TYR A 326 44.09 -17.43 -9.95
N TYR A 327 44.57 -16.19 -9.91
CA TYR A 327 45.53 -15.75 -8.88
C TYR A 327 44.90 -15.61 -7.49
N ARG A 328 43.66 -15.09 -7.37
CA ARG A 328 42.93 -15.02 -6.09
C ARG A 328 42.60 -16.41 -5.53
N SER A 329 42.31 -17.38 -6.38
CA SER A 329 42.08 -18.77 -5.95
C SER A 329 43.33 -19.42 -5.33
N ASN A 330 44.52 -18.94 -5.69
CA ASN A 330 45.82 -19.39 -5.19
C ASN A 330 46.36 -18.53 -4.02
N GLN A 331 45.69 -17.44 -3.64
CA GLN A 331 46.09 -16.69 -2.44
C GLN A 331 45.62 -17.42 -1.17
N PRO A 332 46.48 -17.55 -0.14
CA PRO A 332 46.06 -18.10 1.14
C PRO A 332 44.97 -17.21 1.74
N VAL A 333 43.88 -17.85 2.18
CA VAL A 333 42.73 -17.21 2.83
C VAL A 333 43.20 -16.19 3.87
N SER A 334 42.70 -14.96 3.75
CA SER A 334 42.95 -13.83 4.65
C SER A 334 42.78 -14.18 6.14
N ASP A 335 43.61 -13.52 6.96
CA ASP A 335 43.87 -13.74 8.38
C ASP A 335 42.62 -14.11 9.23
N PRO A 336 42.63 -15.22 10.01
CA PRO A 336 41.47 -15.74 10.75
C PRO A 336 40.94 -14.86 11.89
N LYS A 337 41.53 -13.68 12.13
CA LYS A 337 41.16 -12.78 13.24
C LYS A 337 39.87 -12.00 12.99
N GLU A 338 39.54 -11.62 11.75
CA GLU A 338 38.26 -10.93 11.44
C GLU A 338 37.06 -11.88 11.34
N LEU A 339 37.30 -13.17 11.10
CA LEU A 339 36.28 -14.20 10.97
C LEU A 339 35.95 -14.89 12.30
N GLY A 340 36.46 -14.41 13.43
CA GLY A 340 36.37 -15.11 14.72
C GLY A 340 34.93 -15.33 15.19
N PHE A 341 34.13 -14.27 15.26
CA PHE A 341 32.75 -14.34 15.76
C PHE A 341 31.84 -15.16 14.84
N GLN A 342 31.89 -14.92 13.53
CA GLN A 342 31.06 -15.65 12.57
C GLN A 342 31.41 -17.15 12.52
N LEU A 343 32.70 -17.49 12.63
CA LEU A 343 33.15 -18.89 12.66
C LEU A 343 32.79 -19.58 13.98
N GLN A 344 32.89 -18.88 15.12
CA GLN A 344 32.43 -19.37 16.41
C GLN A 344 30.91 -19.61 16.41
N LEU A 345 30.13 -18.65 15.90
CA LEU A 345 28.69 -18.76 15.76
C LEU A 345 28.31 -19.92 14.82
N ALA A 346 28.98 -20.06 13.67
CA ALA A 346 28.75 -21.18 12.75
C ALA A 346 29.07 -22.54 13.39
N ARG A 347 30.13 -22.64 14.21
CA ARG A 347 30.45 -23.85 14.97
C ARG A 347 29.41 -24.17 16.05
N LEU A 348 28.93 -23.15 16.77
CA LEU A 348 27.87 -23.29 17.76
C LEU A 348 26.56 -23.76 17.11
N LEU A 349 26.16 -23.12 16.02
CA LEU A 349 24.98 -23.49 15.23
C LEU A 349 25.14 -24.88 14.59
N GLY A 350 26.34 -25.26 14.14
CA GLY A 350 26.63 -26.59 13.61
C GLY A 350 26.45 -27.72 14.64
N ARG A 351 26.72 -27.46 15.92
CA ARG A 351 26.46 -28.42 17.02
C ARG A 351 24.97 -28.65 17.28
N LEU A 352 24.10 -27.75 16.79
CA LEU A 352 22.64 -27.87 16.94
C LEU A 352 21.98 -28.86 15.96
N GLN A 353 22.75 -29.55 15.11
CA GLN A 353 22.22 -30.58 14.19
C GLN A 353 21.79 -31.90 14.86
N ALA A 354 21.70 -31.95 16.19
CA ALA A 354 21.30 -33.16 16.91
C ALA A 354 19.80 -33.47 16.73
N LYS A 355 19.46 -34.76 16.59
CA LYS A 355 18.07 -35.26 16.49
C LYS A 355 17.07 -34.66 17.51
N PRO A 356 17.40 -34.49 18.82
CA PRO A 356 16.45 -33.88 19.77
C PRO A 356 16.11 -32.43 19.43
N ILE A 357 17.04 -31.68 18.84
CA ILE A 357 16.82 -30.29 18.44
C ILE A 357 15.88 -30.24 17.24
N ALA A 358 16.03 -31.16 16.28
CA ALA A 358 15.10 -31.30 15.16
C ALA A 358 13.64 -31.50 15.63
N ALA A 359 13.44 -32.34 16.65
CA ALA A 359 12.12 -32.58 17.24
C ALA A 359 11.58 -31.33 17.95
N ALA A 360 12.41 -30.61 18.72
CA ALA A 360 12.02 -29.35 19.35
C ALA A 360 11.64 -28.27 18.33
N MET A 361 12.36 -28.17 17.20
CA MET A 361 12.04 -27.26 16.11
C MET A 361 10.70 -27.58 15.44
N ALA A 362 10.39 -28.87 15.26
CA ALA A 362 9.10 -29.29 14.73
C ALA A 362 7.94 -28.94 15.68
N VAL A 363 8.11 -29.13 16.99
CA VAL A 363 7.12 -28.72 18.00
C VAL A 363 6.91 -27.20 17.97
N LEU A 364 8.01 -26.43 17.94
CA LEU A 364 7.93 -24.97 17.81
C LEU A 364 7.19 -24.55 16.55
N ALA A 365 7.44 -25.20 15.41
CA ALA A 365 6.73 -24.92 14.15
C ALA A 365 5.21 -25.10 14.31
N VAL A 366 4.79 -26.21 14.93
CA VAL A 366 3.38 -26.49 15.19
C VAL A 366 2.77 -25.44 16.11
N VAL A 367 3.47 -25.04 17.17
CA VAL A 367 3.03 -23.98 18.09
C VAL A 367 2.86 -22.65 17.34
N LEU A 368 3.88 -22.20 16.60
CA LEU A 368 3.82 -20.93 15.86
C LEU A 368 2.70 -20.94 14.81
N LEU A 369 2.53 -22.05 14.09
CA LEU A 369 1.44 -22.21 13.12
C LEU A 369 0.07 -22.18 13.81
N SER A 370 -0.07 -22.81 14.97
CA SER A 370 -1.31 -22.83 15.76
C SER A 370 -1.65 -21.43 16.27
N VAL A 371 -0.67 -20.69 16.80
CA VAL A 371 -0.84 -19.30 17.26
C VAL A 371 -1.21 -18.40 16.07
N SER A 372 -0.50 -18.51 14.95
CA SER A 372 -0.85 -17.70 13.78
C SER A 372 -2.21 -18.06 13.20
N SER A 373 -2.63 -19.32 13.24
CA SER A 373 -3.94 -19.75 12.76
C SER A 373 -5.06 -19.23 13.67
N THR A 374 -4.89 -19.31 14.98
CA THR A 374 -5.88 -18.75 15.94
C THR A 374 -5.98 -17.24 15.83
N SER A 375 -4.85 -16.54 15.65
CA SER A 375 -4.84 -15.10 15.40
C SER A 375 -5.51 -14.75 14.07
N ALA A 376 -5.24 -15.51 13.00
CA ALA A 376 -5.90 -15.34 11.69
C ALA A 376 -7.42 -15.57 11.78
N MET A 377 -7.88 -16.59 12.51
CA MET A 377 -9.31 -16.84 12.73
C MET A 377 -9.99 -15.67 13.44
N LYS A 378 -9.32 -15.02 14.39
CA LYS A 378 -9.83 -13.81 15.05
C LYS A 378 -9.93 -12.64 14.06
N VAL A 379 -8.96 -12.48 13.18
CA VAL A 379 -8.99 -11.45 12.12
C VAL A 379 -10.05 -11.71 11.07
N SER A 380 -10.34 -12.97 10.73
CA SER A 380 -11.41 -13.31 9.79
C SER A 380 -12.81 -13.24 10.41
N ALA A 381 -12.91 -13.34 11.74
CA ALA A 381 -14.17 -13.21 12.48
C ALA A 381 -14.56 -11.74 12.71
N VAL A 382 -13.59 -10.84 12.82
CA VAL A 382 -13.78 -9.41 12.56
C VAL A 382 -14.01 -9.28 11.05
N GLY A 383 -15.11 -8.65 10.63
CA GLY A 383 -15.58 -8.64 9.25
C GLY A 383 -14.47 -8.63 8.20
N VAL A 384 -14.50 -9.65 7.32
CA VAL A 384 -13.85 -9.63 6.01
C VAL A 384 -14.20 -8.29 5.38
N GLU A 385 -13.28 -7.32 5.25
CA GLU A 385 -13.26 -6.18 4.29
C GLU A 385 -12.13 -5.15 4.58
N GLU A 386 -11.30 -5.28 5.62
CA GLU A 386 -10.20 -4.33 5.88
C GLU A 386 -8.96 -4.55 4.99
N GLY A 387 -9.11 -4.31 3.70
CA GLY A 387 -8.10 -4.59 2.70
C GLY A 387 -8.10 -3.57 1.60
N ALA A 388 -7.72 -2.33 1.91
CA ALA A 388 -7.36 -1.28 0.95
C ALA A 388 -8.45 -0.75 0.00
N GLN A 389 -9.62 -1.38 -0.06
CA GLN A 389 -10.92 -0.72 -0.28
C GLN A 389 -11.69 -0.50 1.04
N GLY A 390 -11.11 -0.96 2.16
CA GLY A 390 -11.73 -1.05 3.49
C GLY A 390 -11.90 0.27 4.23
N MET A 391 -12.39 1.31 3.56
CA MET A 391 -13.25 2.26 4.25
C MET A 391 -14.69 1.85 4.16
N PHE A 392 -15.10 1.11 3.12
CA PHE A 392 -16.50 0.77 2.93
C PHE A 392 -16.77 -0.68 3.35
N VAL A 393 -17.92 -0.91 3.99
CA VAL A 393 -18.44 -2.25 4.28
C VAL A 393 -19.62 -2.52 3.35
N ASP A 394 -19.70 -3.73 2.79
CA ASP A 394 -20.87 -4.17 2.02
C ASP A 394 -22.13 -4.20 2.89
N GLY A 395 -23.19 -3.53 2.42
CA GLY A 395 -24.47 -3.44 3.10
C GLY A 395 -24.96 -1.99 3.21
N LEU A 396 -26.21 -1.83 3.61
CA LEU A 396 -26.82 -0.52 3.83
C LEU A 396 -27.25 -0.44 5.30
N ILE A 397 -26.78 0.55 6.05
CA ILE A 397 -27.19 0.73 7.45
C ILE A 397 -28.63 1.23 7.49
N PHE A 398 -28.97 2.16 6.60
CA PHE A 398 -30.30 2.75 6.55
C PHE A 398 -30.61 3.27 5.15
N GLU A 399 -31.77 2.89 4.61
CA GLU A 399 -32.29 3.45 3.36
C GLU A 399 -33.33 4.52 3.68
N PRO A 400 -33.01 5.81 3.51
CA PRO A 400 -33.97 6.87 3.77
C PRO A 400 -35.09 6.81 2.71
N PRO A 401 -36.38 6.83 3.10
CA PRO A 401 -37.47 7.08 2.16
C PRO A 401 -37.23 8.36 1.36
N ILE A 402 -37.65 8.42 0.10
CA ILE A 402 -37.41 9.57 -0.82
C ILE A 402 -37.87 10.92 -0.21
N GLN A 403 -38.92 10.92 0.63
CA GLN A 403 -39.46 12.11 1.32
C GLN A 403 -38.98 12.29 2.76
N PHE A 404 -38.07 11.44 3.26
CA PHE A 404 -37.69 11.35 4.67
C PHE A 404 -37.15 12.65 5.26
N ILE A 405 -36.32 13.37 4.49
CA ILE A 405 -35.79 14.67 4.92
C ILE A 405 -36.69 15.83 4.42
N ALA A 406 -37.49 15.62 3.38
CA ALA A 406 -38.38 16.64 2.82
C ALA A 406 -39.52 17.04 3.77
N SER A 407 -40.00 16.13 4.63
CA SER A 407 -41.04 16.42 5.61
C SER A 407 -40.47 16.54 7.02
N GLY A 408 -40.19 17.76 7.47
CA GLY A 408 -40.10 18.08 8.90
C GLY A 408 -38.71 18.40 9.42
N ASN A 409 -38.19 19.58 9.08
CA ASN A 409 -37.41 20.41 10.01
C ASN A 409 -37.63 21.89 9.66
N ASN A 410 -37.69 22.76 10.68
CA ASN A 410 -38.02 24.18 10.58
C ASN A 410 -36.92 25.03 9.89
N GLY A 411 -36.59 24.77 8.62
CA GLY A 411 -35.74 25.70 7.86
C GLY A 411 -35.06 25.24 6.55
N PHE A 412 -35.27 24.02 6.05
CA PHE A 412 -34.74 23.60 4.74
C PHE A 412 -35.83 22.99 3.84
N ASP A 413 -36.10 23.63 2.70
CA ASP A 413 -36.71 22.95 1.56
C ASP A 413 -35.60 22.24 0.79
N LEU A 414 -35.44 20.94 1.03
CA LEU A 414 -34.51 20.09 0.30
C LEU A 414 -35.14 19.74 -1.06
N ASN A 415 -34.73 20.48 -2.08
CA ASN A 415 -35.42 20.55 -3.37
C ASN A 415 -35.13 19.34 -4.28
N LYS A 416 -33.99 18.66 -4.11
CA LYS A 416 -33.56 17.58 -5.00
C LYS A 416 -32.83 16.49 -4.21
N HIS A 417 -33.34 15.26 -4.30
CA HIS A 417 -32.72 14.03 -3.79
C HIS A 417 -32.07 13.28 -4.95
N GLN A 418 -30.83 12.86 -4.78
CA GLN A 418 -30.11 11.99 -5.69
C GLN A 418 -29.55 10.82 -4.91
N GLN A 419 -29.78 9.61 -5.41
CA GLN A 419 -29.35 8.36 -4.82
C GLN A 419 -28.22 7.78 -5.66
N ALA A 420 -27.12 7.41 -5.01
CA ALA A 420 -26.01 6.65 -5.59
C ALA A 420 -25.86 5.35 -4.80
N ARG A 421 -25.79 4.22 -5.51
CA ARG A 421 -25.60 2.88 -4.93
C ARG A 421 -24.46 2.18 -5.66
N ASP A 422 -23.90 1.14 -5.05
CA ASP A 422 -22.89 0.27 -5.67
C ASP A 422 -21.68 1.01 -6.30
N GLY A 423 -21.31 2.16 -5.75
CA GLY A 423 -20.20 2.97 -6.22
C GLY A 423 -20.49 3.83 -7.45
N ASP A 424 -21.76 4.06 -7.80
CA ASP A 424 -22.19 4.94 -8.91
C ASP A 424 -21.55 6.34 -8.87
N ASN A 425 -21.18 6.82 -7.67
CA ASN A 425 -20.43 8.07 -7.49
C ASN A 425 -19.23 7.86 -6.55
N PRO A 426 -18.02 7.61 -7.10
CA PRO A 426 -16.83 7.28 -6.30
C PRO A 426 -16.37 8.44 -5.39
N ILE A 427 -16.82 9.68 -5.64
CA ILE A 427 -16.50 10.85 -4.80
C ILE A 427 -17.23 10.77 -3.45
N LEU A 428 -18.40 10.13 -3.41
CA LEU A 428 -19.29 10.12 -2.24
C LEU A 428 -19.28 8.78 -1.48
N GLY A 429 -18.57 7.78 -2.01
CA GLY A 429 -18.44 6.45 -1.43
C GLY A 429 -19.31 5.39 -2.12
N GLN A 430 -19.37 4.20 -1.52
CA GLN A 430 -20.07 3.05 -2.10
C GLN A 430 -21.59 3.25 -2.16
N ASN A 431 -22.20 3.80 -1.12
CA ASN A 431 -23.63 4.16 -1.10
C ASN A 431 -23.77 5.58 -0.55
N ALA A 432 -24.45 6.46 -1.29
CA ALA A 432 -24.67 7.82 -0.85
C ALA A 432 -26.06 8.35 -1.23
N ASP A 433 -26.61 9.17 -0.35
CA ASP A 433 -27.80 9.95 -0.61
C ASP A 433 -27.46 11.43 -0.47
N VAL A 434 -27.73 12.19 -1.54
CA VAL A 434 -27.41 13.62 -1.64
C VAL A 434 -28.70 14.40 -1.71
N TRP A 435 -28.84 15.37 -0.83
CA TRP A 435 -29.89 16.38 -0.89
C TRP A 435 -29.28 17.75 -1.09
N THR A 436 -29.78 18.49 -2.07
CA THR A 436 -29.40 19.90 -2.27
C THR A 436 -30.46 20.82 -1.68
N PHE A 437 -30.04 21.87 -0.99
CA PHE A 437 -30.95 22.90 -0.48
C PHE A 437 -30.52 24.29 -0.89
N ASP A 438 -31.55 25.13 -1.03
CA ASP A 438 -31.44 26.58 -1.12
C ASP A 438 -32.30 27.13 0.03
N SER A 439 -31.68 27.81 0.99
CA SER A 439 -32.41 28.41 2.11
C SER A 439 -31.92 29.82 2.39
N VAL A 440 -32.71 30.59 3.13
CA VAL A 440 -32.34 31.93 3.59
C VAL A 440 -32.19 31.87 5.10
N VAL A 441 -30.94 31.91 5.58
CA VAL A 441 -30.62 31.88 7.01
C VAL A 441 -30.22 33.29 7.43
N ASN A 442 -30.94 33.89 8.38
CA ASN A 442 -30.71 35.26 8.86
C ASN A 442 -30.63 36.32 7.74
N GLY A 443 -31.39 36.13 6.65
CA GLY A 443 -31.41 37.06 5.51
C GLY A 443 -30.31 36.82 4.47
N VAL A 444 -29.41 35.85 4.69
CA VAL A 444 -28.36 35.45 3.74
C VAL A 444 -28.82 34.22 2.95
N PRO A 445 -28.79 34.24 1.61
CA PRO A 445 -29.06 33.05 0.82
C PRO A 445 -27.90 32.06 0.98
N VAL A 446 -28.20 30.89 1.52
CA VAL A 446 -27.26 29.79 1.73
C VAL A 446 -27.62 28.66 0.79
N ARG A 447 -26.63 28.22 0.01
CA ARG A 447 -26.74 27.03 -0.83
C ARG A 447 -25.81 25.96 -0.30
N GLY A 448 -26.30 24.74 -0.26
CA GLY A 448 -25.49 23.63 0.22
C GLY A 448 -26.01 22.27 -0.18
N GLN A 449 -25.28 21.28 0.29
CA GLN A 449 -25.59 19.87 0.10
C GLN A 449 -25.51 19.17 1.44
N PHE A 450 -26.52 18.36 1.73
CA PHE A 450 -26.48 17.39 2.80
C PHE A 450 -26.23 16.02 2.17
N VAL A 451 -25.21 15.31 2.65
CA VAL A 451 -24.85 14.00 2.14
C VAL A 451 -24.80 13.00 3.28
N LEU A 452 -25.45 11.88 3.05
CA LEU A 452 -25.36 10.68 3.86
C LEU A 452 -24.54 9.68 3.06
N SER A 453 -23.36 9.33 3.57
CA SER A 453 -22.46 8.37 2.93
C SER A 453 -22.31 7.13 3.81
N GLN A 454 -22.46 5.96 3.22
CA GLN A 454 -22.44 4.68 3.92
C GLN A 454 -21.92 3.54 3.04
N THR A 455 -21.51 2.41 3.62
CA THR A 455 -21.25 2.22 5.06
C THR A 455 -19.75 2.29 5.28
N TYR A 456 -19.31 2.93 6.36
CA TYR A 456 -17.89 3.07 6.69
C TYR A 456 -17.47 2.09 7.78
N ALA A 457 -16.28 1.51 7.69
CA ALA A 457 -15.74 0.62 8.73
C ALA A 457 -15.20 1.41 9.94
N GLU A 458 -14.61 2.58 9.69
CA GLU A 458 -13.98 3.44 10.69
C GLU A 458 -14.29 4.92 10.39
N TRP A 459 -13.94 5.81 11.33
CA TRP A 459 -14.12 7.25 11.16
C TRP A 459 -13.40 7.75 9.89
N HIS A 460 -14.17 8.36 8.98
CA HIS A 460 -13.64 8.93 7.76
C HIS A 460 -13.43 10.44 7.90
N GLU A 461 -12.18 10.88 7.74
CA GLU A 461 -11.83 12.29 7.83
C GLU A 461 -12.16 13.01 6.51
N LEU A 462 -13.39 13.52 6.43
CA LEU A 462 -13.93 14.20 5.25
C LEU A 462 -13.14 15.45 4.84
N CYS A 463 -12.38 16.07 5.76
CA CYS A 463 -11.56 17.21 5.39
C CYS A 463 -10.57 16.87 4.27
N LEU A 464 -10.01 15.66 4.27
CA LEU A 464 -9.08 15.18 3.23
C LEU A 464 -9.75 15.10 1.86
N CYS A 465 -11.05 14.75 1.82
CA CYS A 465 -11.81 14.68 0.58
C CYS A 465 -12.04 16.05 -0.06
N TYR A 466 -12.24 17.10 0.75
CA TYR A 466 -12.37 18.46 0.26
C TYR A 466 -11.01 19.07 -0.09
N GLU A 467 -9.94 18.76 0.66
CA GLU A 467 -8.57 19.12 0.28
C GLU A 467 -8.17 18.51 -1.08
N ASN A 468 -8.63 17.29 -1.38
CA ASN A 468 -8.50 16.66 -2.70
C ASN A 468 -9.36 17.32 -3.79
N GLN A 469 -10.30 18.20 -3.45
CA GLN A 469 -11.13 18.98 -4.37
C GLN A 469 -10.67 20.46 -4.47
N ASP A 470 -9.38 20.72 -4.23
CA ASP A 470 -8.73 22.03 -4.29
C ASP A 470 -9.24 23.04 -3.24
N TRP A 471 -9.83 22.55 -2.14
CA TRP A 471 -10.17 23.38 -0.99
C TRP A 471 -9.06 23.35 0.05
N ARG A 472 -8.46 24.49 0.38
CA ARG A 472 -7.45 24.55 1.44
C ARG A 472 -8.13 24.57 2.81
N LEU A 473 -7.87 23.58 3.66
CA LEU A 473 -8.34 23.60 5.05
C LEU A 473 -7.71 24.80 5.79
N LEU A 474 -8.54 25.66 6.35
CA LEU A 474 -8.12 26.84 7.11
C LEU A 474 -8.22 26.60 8.60
N ASN A 475 -9.31 25.97 9.04
CA ASN A 475 -9.53 25.65 10.45
C ASN A 475 -10.41 24.41 10.58
N ARG A 476 -10.17 23.61 11.60
CA ARG A 476 -11.05 22.50 12.02
C ARG A 476 -11.28 22.64 13.52
N ILE A 477 -12.54 22.86 13.88
CA ILE A 477 -12.99 23.03 15.25
C ILE A 477 -13.78 21.78 15.60
N LEU A 478 -13.43 21.18 16.74
CA LEU A 478 -14.31 20.24 17.42
C LEU A 478 -15.07 21.09 18.40
N GLU A 479 -16.39 21.03 18.37
CA GLU A 479 -17.20 21.75 19.33
C GLU A 479 -16.99 21.10 20.71
N SER A 480 -15.96 21.56 21.41
CA SER A 480 -15.57 21.08 22.73
C SER A 480 -16.36 21.84 23.78
N THR A 481 -16.89 21.08 24.72
CA THR A 481 -17.48 21.44 26.00
C THR A 481 -16.64 22.48 26.76
N ASP A 482 -16.70 23.74 26.37
CA ASP A 482 -16.20 24.89 27.13
C ASP A 482 -17.37 25.83 27.47
N ALA A 483 -18.36 25.26 28.15
CA ALA A 483 -19.15 26.00 29.12
C ALA A 483 -18.73 25.50 30.49
N SER A 484 -18.01 26.36 31.21
CA SER A 484 -17.75 26.31 32.65
C SER A 484 -18.69 25.37 33.43
N GLU A 485 -18.09 24.55 34.30
CA GLU A 485 -18.74 23.94 35.45
C GLU A 485 -19.83 24.86 36.02
N SER A 486 -21.07 24.55 35.68
CA SER A 486 -22.25 25.00 36.39
C SER A 486 -23.10 23.77 36.58
N GLU A 487 -23.15 23.34 37.84
CA GLU A 487 -23.95 22.22 38.29
C GLU A 487 -25.37 22.30 37.72
N GLY A 488 -25.80 21.24 37.05
CA GLY A 488 -27.21 20.91 36.91
C GLY A 488 -27.94 21.48 35.69
N THR A 489 -27.58 21.08 34.48
CA THR A 489 -28.54 20.63 33.43
C THR A 489 -27.78 19.95 32.29
N VAL A 490 -28.13 18.71 31.97
CA VAL A 490 -27.58 17.97 30.83
C VAL A 490 -28.05 18.66 29.54
N SER A 491 -27.23 19.53 28.95
CA SER A 491 -27.47 20.04 27.60
C SER A 491 -27.21 18.91 26.60
N GLY A 492 -28.25 18.50 25.88
CA GLY A 492 -28.29 17.33 24.99
C GLY A 492 -27.50 17.45 23.69
N PHE A 493 -26.50 18.32 23.61
CA PHE A 493 -25.73 18.54 22.38
C PHE A 493 -24.54 17.57 22.33
N GLN A 494 -24.58 16.59 21.43
CA GLN A 494 -23.44 15.70 21.20
C GLN A 494 -22.48 16.31 20.16
N PRO A 495 -21.14 16.21 20.33
CA PRO A 495 -20.21 16.96 19.50
C PRO A 495 -20.13 16.42 18.07
N PHE A 496 -20.01 17.33 17.10
CA PHE A 496 -19.66 17.06 15.71
C PHE A 496 -18.44 17.89 15.30
N ALA A 497 -17.87 17.58 14.14
CA ALA A 497 -16.72 18.32 13.62
C ALA A 497 -17.17 19.42 12.65
N TYR A 498 -16.59 20.60 12.79
CA TYR A 498 -16.75 21.72 11.87
C TYR A 498 -15.42 22.09 11.24
N ALA A 499 -15.39 22.24 9.92
CA ALA A 499 -14.21 22.61 9.16
C ALA A 499 -14.48 23.77 8.20
N LEU A 500 -13.56 24.73 8.19
CA LEU A 500 -13.57 25.91 7.34
C LEU A 500 -12.48 25.77 6.27
N PHE A 501 -12.86 26.00 5.03
CA PHE A 501 -12.00 25.91 3.86
C PHE A 501 -11.94 27.23 3.10
N GLY A 502 -10.84 27.44 2.36
CA GLY A 502 -10.68 28.50 1.39
C GLY A 502 -10.39 27.96 0.01
N SER A 503 -10.86 28.66 -1.01
CA SER A 503 -10.55 28.39 -2.42
C SER A 503 -9.70 29.54 -3.01
N ASP A 504 -9.02 29.29 -4.13
CA ASP A 504 -8.25 30.29 -4.88
C ASP A 504 -9.14 31.42 -5.44
N SER A 505 -10.44 31.18 -5.57
CA SER A 505 -11.43 32.19 -5.98
C SER A 505 -11.96 33.05 -4.80
N ASP A 506 -11.27 33.03 -3.65
CA ASP A 506 -11.63 33.66 -2.36
C ASP A 506 -12.97 33.18 -1.75
N ALA A 507 -13.60 32.17 -2.34
CA ALA A 507 -14.78 31.52 -1.77
C ALA A 507 -14.44 30.76 -0.48
N ARG A 508 -15.41 30.65 0.42
CA ARG A 508 -15.32 29.93 1.69
C ARG A 508 -16.24 28.71 1.70
N GLY A 509 -15.65 27.57 2.02
CA GLY A 509 -16.35 26.31 2.19
C GLY A 509 -16.53 26.01 3.67
N HIS A 510 -17.73 25.68 4.09
CA HIS A 510 -18.08 25.36 5.46
C HIS A 510 -18.61 23.91 5.49
N LEU A 511 -17.95 23.05 6.27
CA LEU A 511 -18.25 21.63 6.39
C LEU A 511 -18.61 21.28 7.82
N TRP A 512 -19.77 20.68 8.02
CA TRP A 512 -20.16 20.02 9.27
C TRP A 512 -20.27 18.54 9.03
N TYR A 513 -19.74 17.72 9.94
CA TYR A 513 -19.79 16.28 9.77
C TYR A 513 -19.74 15.50 11.08
N SER A 514 -20.42 14.36 11.08
CA SER A 514 -20.52 13.42 12.20
C SER A 514 -20.69 12.00 11.67
N ALA A 515 -20.62 11.00 12.56
CA ALA A 515 -20.91 9.62 12.20
C ALA A 515 -21.93 8.99 13.16
N ILE A 516 -22.76 8.08 12.64
CA ILE A 516 -23.80 7.35 13.37
C ILE A 516 -23.62 5.85 13.14
N THR A 517 -23.67 5.05 14.20
CA THR A 517 -23.60 3.58 14.14
C THR A 517 -24.98 2.95 13.83
N PRO A 518 -25.09 1.64 13.54
CA PRO A 518 -26.37 0.99 13.27
C PRO A 518 -27.24 0.94 14.54
N THR A 519 -26.63 1.06 15.71
CA THR A 519 -27.31 1.21 17.00
C THR A 519 -27.85 2.63 17.23
N GLY A 520 -27.64 3.56 16.29
CA GLY A 520 -28.08 4.96 16.39
C GLY A 520 -27.23 5.82 17.32
N LYS A 521 -26.06 5.33 17.76
CA LYS A 521 -25.13 6.10 18.59
C LYS A 521 -24.28 7.00 17.71
N PHE A 522 -24.00 8.21 18.19
CA PHE A 522 -23.04 9.09 17.53
C PHE A 522 -21.61 8.69 17.90
N VAL A 523 -20.71 8.73 16.91
CA VAL A 523 -19.28 8.50 17.09
C VAL A 523 -18.58 9.84 17.31
N TYR A 524 -17.71 9.90 18.30
CA TYR A 524 -16.94 11.11 18.59
C TYR A 524 -15.88 11.37 17.51
N PRO A 525 -15.81 12.60 16.95
CA PRO A 525 -14.77 12.96 16.01
C PRO A 525 -13.37 12.94 16.68
N PRO A 526 -12.33 12.38 16.05
CA PRO A 526 -10.99 12.32 16.61
C PRO A 526 -10.35 13.72 16.69
N GLU A 527 -9.59 13.95 17.77
CA GLU A 527 -8.99 15.25 18.09
C GLU A 527 -8.00 15.76 17.03
N ARG A 528 -7.28 14.86 16.34
CA ARG A 528 -6.26 15.23 15.36
C ARG A 528 -6.22 14.28 14.16
N PRO A 529 -6.21 14.80 12.92
CA PRO A 529 -5.97 13.99 11.73
C PRO A 529 -4.51 13.51 11.71
N GLY A 530 -4.30 12.20 11.54
CA GLY A 530 -3.04 11.65 11.00
C GLY A 530 -1.84 11.43 11.94
N GLN A 531 -1.93 11.64 13.26
CA GLN A 531 -0.83 11.21 14.16
C GLN A 531 -0.97 9.76 14.59
N LEU A 532 0.03 8.95 14.22
CA LEU A 532 0.23 7.54 14.56
C LEU A 532 0.05 7.24 16.07
N GLY A 533 0.31 8.24 16.93
CA GLY A 533 0.26 8.12 18.39
C GLY A 533 -1.15 7.91 18.95
N ASN A 534 -2.17 8.59 18.42
CA ASN A 534 -3.54 8.43 18.94
C ASN A 534 -4.19 7.13 18.46
N ARG A 535 -3.84 6.62 17.27
CA ARG A 535 -4.31 5.31 16.79
C ARG A 535 -3.73 4.13 17.60
N LEU A 536 -2.52 4.29 18.13
CA LEU A 536 -1.93 3.32 19.06
C LEU A 536 -2.53 3.42 20.47
N ALA A 537 -2.96 4.62 20.88
CA ALA A 537 -3.64 4.84 22.16
C ALA A 537 -5.10 4.33 22.13
N GLU A 538 -5.85 4.61 21.06
CA GLU A 538 -7.21 4.08 20.82
C GLU A 538 -7.20 2.55 20.69
N ALA A 539 -6.19 1.96 20.03
CA ALA A 539 -6.02 0.50 19.99
C ALA A 539 -5.63 -0.12 21.35
N ALA A 540 -5.11 0.68 22.29
CA ALA A 540 -4.78 0.25 23.63
C ALA A 540 -5.97 0.39 24.60
N ASP A 541 -6.81 1.43 24.42
CA ASP A 541 -7.99 1.69 25.23
C ASP A 541 -9.24 0.92 24.74
N GLY A 542 -9.32 0.56 23.46
CA GLY A 542 -10.45 -0.14 22.82
C GLY A 542 -10.36 -1.68 22.82
N LEU A 543 -9.71 -2.29 23.81
CA LEU A 543 -9.48 -3.75 23.81
C LEU A 543 -10.75 -4.63 23.91
N ASP A 544 -11.92 -4.04 24.19
CA ASP A 544 -13.21 -4.74 24.31
C ASP A 544 -14.39 -4.14 23.50
N GLU A 545 -14.22 -3.04 22.76
CA GLU A 545 -15.30 -2.47 21.93
C GLU A 545 -15.33 -3.07 20.52
N VAL A 546 -16.48 -3.63 20.15
CA VAL A 546 -16.75 -4.10 18.78
C VAL A 546 -16.82 -2.88 17.87
N ILE A 547 -15.94 -2.80 16.88
CA ILE A 547 -15.98 -1.74 15.86
C ILE A 547 -17.26 -1.93 15.05
N GLU A 548 -18.28 -1.10 15.31
CA GLU A 548 -19.53 -1.09 14.56
C GLU A 548 -19.36 -0.29 13.26
N PRO A 549 -19.88 -0.76 12.11
CA PRO A 549 -19.87 0.01 10.87
C PRO A 549 -20.69 1.28 11.04
N MET A 550 -20.23 2.40 10.53
CA MET A 550 -20.83 3.71 10.73
C MET A 550 -21.28 4.38 9.43
N MET A 551 -22.24 5.27 9.53
CA MET A 551 -22.72 6.13 8.47
C MET A 551 -22.17 7.53 8.71
N MET A 552 -21.56 8.14 7.69
CA MET A 552 -21.07 9.51 7.76
C MET A 552 -22.15 10.48 7.29
N LEU A 553 -22.44 11.48 8.11
CA LEU A 553 -23.32 12.58 7.76
C LEU A 553 -22.48 13.83 7.54
N GLN A 554 -22.72 14.54 6.44
CA GLN A 554 -22.04 15.79 6.15
C GLN A 554 -23.00 16.85 5.61
N LEU A 555 -22.75 18.09 5.99
CA LEU A 555 -23.41 19.28 5.48
C LEU A 555 -22.33 20.20 4.92
N TRP A 556 -22.41 20.47 3.62
CA TRP A 556 -21.46 21.29 2.89
C TRP A 556 -22.13 22.56 2.39
N VAL A 557 -21.55 23.71 2.72
CA VAL A 557 -22.05 25.04 2.34
C VAL A 557 -20.92 25.84 1.72
N VAL A 558 -21.19 26.47 0.57
CA VAL A 558 -20.22 27.37 -0.09
C VAL A 558 -20.76 28.78 -0.08
N ALA A 559 -19.98 29.72 0.45
CA ALA A 559 -20.30 31.13 0.50
C ALA A 559 -19.17 31.97 -0.10
N PRO A 560 -19.47 33.14 -0.71
CA PRO A 560 -18.43 34.01 -1.27
C PRO A 560 -17.53 34.64 -0.20
N GLN A 561 -18.00 34.72 1.05
CA GLN A 561 -17.24 35.23 2.20
C GLN A 561 -17.53 34.35 3.42
N LYS A 562 -16.73 34.53 4.49
CA LYS A 562 -16.93 33.79 5.74
C LYS A 562 -18.31 34.13 6.33
N LEU A 563 -19.09 33.10 6.65
CA LEU A 563 -20.39 33.26 7.30
C LEU A 563 -20.25 33.96 8.67
N GLU A 564 -21.24 34.80 9.00
CA GLU A 564 -21.34 35.41 10.33
C GLU A 564 -21.59 34.35 11.40
N ALA A 565 -21.12 34.60 12.63
CA ALA A 565 -21.27 33.66 13.75
C ALA A 565 -22.74 33.28 14.00
N SER A 566 -23.66 34.25 13.97
CA SER A 566 -25.10 34.02 14.10
C SER A 566 -25.70 33.07 13.06
N THR A 567 -25.09 33.02 11.86
CA THR A 567 -25.49 32.14 10.77
C THR A 567 -24.91 30.75 10.95
N ILE A 568 -23.66 30.66 11.45
CA ILE A 568 -23.02 29.39 11.82
C ILE A 568 -23.80 28.71 12.94
N ASP A 569 -24.10 29.42 14.04
CA ASP A 569 -24.85 28.88 15.18
C ASP A 569 -26.22 28.33 14.76
N ARG A 570 -26.89 29.02 13.83
CA ARG A 570 -28.17 28.56 13.29
C ARG A 570 -28.01 27.29 12.45
N ILE A 571 -26.94 27.18 11.66
CA ILE A 571 -26.64 25.98 10.88
C ILE A 571 -26.24 24.82 11.80
N ASP A 572 -25.55 25.08 12.91
CA ASP A 572 -25.22 24.09 13.94
C ASP A 572 -26.48 23.46 14.54
N GLU A 573 -27.44 24.28 15.00
CA GLU A 573 -28.76 23.81 15.48
C GLU A 573 -29.49 22.97 14.42
N MET A 574 -29.39 23.36 13.15
CA MET A 574 -30.05 22.67 12.05
C MET A 574 -29.40 21.32 11.75
N PHE A 575 -28.06 21.27 11.70
CA PHE A 575 -27.32 20.03 11.50
C PHE A 575 -27.55 19.05 12.66
N ASP A 576 -27.62 19.57 13.89
CA ASP A 576 -27.98 18.82 15.08
C ASP A 576 -29.39 18.20 15.00
N GLY A 577 -30.38 18.98 14.57
CA GLY A 577 -31.73 18.46 14.35
C GLY A 577 -31.79 17.36 13.28
N LEU A 578 -31.03 17.50 12.17
CA LEU A 578 -30.98 16.51 11.09
C LEU A 578 -30.35 15.20 11.55
N ARG A 579 -29.20 15.27 12.22
CA ARG A 579 -28.48 14.08 12.67
C ARG A 579 -29.27 13.31 13.74
N GLN A 580 -30.01 13.99 14.63
CA GLN A 580 -30.89 13.36 15.63
C GLN A 580 -32.08 12.64 14.98
N LYS A 581 -32.68 13.25 13.95
CA LYS A 581 -33.77 12.63 13.18
C LYS A 581 -33.29 11.35 12.48
N ILE A 582 -32.09 11.38 11.90
CA ILE A 582 -31.48 10.20 11.26
C ILE A 582 -31.16 9.12 12.30
N ALA A 583 -30.53 9.48 13.42
CA ALA A 583 -30.26 8.54 14.51
C ALA A 583 -31.53 7.83 14.98
N THR A 584 -32.63 8.58 15.15
CA THR A 584 -33.93 8.03 15.56
C THR A 584 -34.50 7.06 14.53
N ALA A 585 -34.40 7.39 13.24
CA ALA A 585 -34.89 6.51 12.18
C ALA A 585 -34.03 5.24 12.00
N VAL A 586 -32.71 5.34 12.16
CA VAL A 586 -31.80 4.20 12.17
C VAL A 586 -32.15 3.25 13.32
N MET A 587 -32.41 3.78 14.52
CA MET A 587 -32.86 2.98 15.66
C MET A 587 -34.21 2.29 15.39
N ALA A 588 -35.17 3.00 14.80
CA ALA A 588 -36.49 2.46 14.46
C ALA A 588 -36.40 1.34 13.40
N ALA A 589 -35.56 1.52 12.38
CA ALA A 589 -35.33 0.53 11.34
C ALA A 589 -34.68 -0.76 11.87
N ASN A 590 -33.70 -0.64 12.77
CA ASN A 590 -32.98 -1.79 13.31
C ASN A 590 -33.69 -2.48 14.49
N GLY A 591 -34.53 -1.76 15.24
CA GLY A 591 -35.34 -2.33 16.33
C GLY A 591 -36.49 -3.24 15.87
N GLY A 592 -36.90 -3.17 14.60
CA GLY A 592 -37.99 -3.98 14.05
C GLY A 592 -37.62 -5.44 13.73
N SER A 593 -36.33 -5.81 13.72
CA SER A 593 -35.89 -7.17 13.38
C SER A 593 -35.78 -8.12 14.59
N ALA A 594 -36.07 -7.66 15.80
CA ALA A 594 -35.90 -8.44 17.03
C ALA A 594 -37.12 -8.37 17.96
N ILE A 595 -38.34 -8.62 17.45
CA ILE A 595 -39.46 -9.23 18.20
C ILE A 595 -40.37 -9.89 17.16
N GLY A 596 -40.63 -11.18 17.34
CA GLY A 596 -41.55 -11.92 16.50
C GLY A 596 -43.01 -11.49 16.69
N SER A 597 -43.79 -11.77 15.63
CA SER A 597 -45.25 -11.91 15.58
C SER A 597 -46.13 -10.71 15.90
N GLY A 598 -46.80 -10.21 14.85
CA GLY A 598 -48.25 -9.98 14.84
C GLY A 598 -48.77 -8.70 15.51
N ASP A 599 -49.45 -7.89 14.70
CA ASP A 599 -50.35 -6.79 15.08
C ASP A 599 -49.78 -5.65 15.93
N GLN A 600 -49.41 -4.55 15.26
CA GLN A 600 -50.09 -3.26 15.41
C GLN A 600 -49.50 -2.23 14.43
N ALA A 601 -50.16 -2.10 13.29
CA ALA A 601 -50.20 -0.87 12.52
C ALA A 601 -51.21 0.09 13.17
N GLU A 602 -50.99 1.40 12.97
CA GLU A 602 -51.92 2.50 13.27
C GLU A 602 -52.26 2.76 14.74
N ALA A 603 -51.45 3.60 15.41
CA ALA A 603 -51.94 4.66 16.30
C ALA A 603 -50.74 5.43 16.89
N ASN A 604 -50.64 6.71 16.55
CA ASN A 604 -50.12 7.84 17.35
C ASN A 604 -49.53 8.92 16.44
N LEU A 605 -50.39 9.40 15.53
CA LEU A 605 -50.34 10.73 14.94
C LEU A 605 -51.71 11.32 15.23
N GLU A 606 -51.85 11.95 16.40
CA GLU A 606 -52.77 13.03 16.74
C GLU A 606 -52.78 13.20 18.27
N VAL A 607 -52.98 14.45 18.71
CA VAL A 607 -53.07 14.91 20.11
C VAL A 607 -51.74 15.27 20.78
N SER A 608 -51.20 16.44 20.46
CA SER A 608 -51.42 17.61 21.33
C SER A 608 -51.15 18.90 20.56
N GLN A 609 -52.08 19.83 20.72
CA GLN A 609 -52.07 21.21 20.23
C GLN A 609 -50.90 22.02 20.76
#